data_AF-A0A8H7CWP3-F1
#
_entry.id   AF-A0A8H7CWP3-F1
#
_cell.length_a   1.000
_cell.length_b   1.000
_cell.length_c   1.000
_cell.angle_alpha   90.00
_cell.angle_beta   90.00
_cell.angle_gamma   90.00
#
_symmetry.space_group_name_H-M   'P 1'
#
loop_
_entity.id
_entity.type
_entity.pdbx_description
1 polymer ?
#
loop_
_entity_poly.entity_id
_entity_poly.type
_entity_poly.pdbx_seq_one_letter_code
_entity_poly.pdbx_strand_id
1 'polypeptide(L)'
;MSTRPAKRRRTKNASKAPRMTRSDELWHSDGNVVLQAEQTQWKVEWKVLALYSSYFRDMQAQPHPPKPSDIDGCPVIELSDDAQDVEDVLKALYIPAFHCEPKLPLPVVRAFIRLGRKYDFKDLLKSAVTRIMSEAPTTLEEYDALNGRIEFKSFEDFNGLELDLITLASENNLLAALPCLYYRAVQLWGPRTEHLSLCLGSICADASKVAKDF
;
A
#
# COMPACT_ATOMS: atom_id res chain seq x y z
N MET A 1 -14.99 -24.32 65.76
CA MET A 1 -14.17 -23.46 64.87
C MET A 1 -14.30 -23.98 63.45
N SER A 2 -14.99 -23.25 62.57
CA SER A 2 -15.29 -23.67 61.18
C SER A 2 -14.96 -22.51 60.24
N THR A 3 -13.97 -22.69 59.37
CA THR A 3 -13.56 -21.70 58.36
C THR A 3 -14.20 -22.04 57.02
N ARG A 4 -15.05 -21.14 56.52
CA ARG A 4 -15.65 -21.23 55.18
C ARG A 4 -14.64 -20.74 54.12
N PRO A 5 -14.50 -21.40 52.96
CA PRO A 5 -13.58 -20.96 51.92
C PRO A 5 -14.13 -19.73 51.18
N ALA A 6 -13.24 -18.80 50.87
CA ALA A 6 -13.54 -17.57 50.16
C ALA A 6 -13.99 -17.81 48.70
N LYS A 7 -15.09 -17.17 48.33
CA LYS A 7 -15.66 -17.15 46.98
C LYS A 7 -14.68 -16.42 46.04
N ARG A 8 -14.03 -17.14 45.12
CA ARG A 8 -13.16 -16.55 44.08
C ARG A 8 -13.96 -15.55 43.24
N ARG A 9 -13.56 -14.28 43.31
CA ARG A 9 -14.07 -13.17 42.49
C ARG A 9 -13.65 -13.41 41.03
N ARG A 10 -14.62 -13.59 40.13
CA ARG A 10 -14.39 -13.66 38.67
C ARG A 10 -13.87 -12.30 38.20
N THR A 11 -12.58 -12.22 37.88
CA THR A 11 -12.00 -11.06 37.21
C THR A 11 -12.61 -10.98 35.81
N LYS A 12 -13.38 -9.93 35.56
CA LYS A 12 -13.75 -9.52 34.20
C LYS A 12 -12.47 -9.03 33.53
N ASN A 13 -11.81 -9.88 32.75
CA ASN A 13 -10.89 -9.43 31.72
C ASN A 13 -11.72 -8.69 30.67
N ALA A 14 -11.91 -7.39 30.86
CA ALA A 14 -12.32 -6.51 29.79
C ALA A 14 -11.10 -6.34 28.88
N SER A 15 -10.99 -7.17 27.85
CA SER A 15 -10.10 -6.92 26.73
C SER A 15 -10.45 -5.53 26.20
N LYS A 16 -9.53 -4.58 26.36
CA LYS A 16 -9.66 -3.22 25.84
C LYS A 16 -9.75 -3.35 24.32
N ALA A 17 -10.95 -3.13 23.76
CA ALA A 17 -11.09 -3.11 22.31
C ALA A 17 -10.07 -2.11 21.73
N PRO A 18 -9.39 -2.44 20.62
CA PRO A 18 -8.42 -1.54 20.02
C PRO A 18 -9.08 -0.19 19.74
N ARG A 19 -8.38 0.90 20.10
CA ARG A 19 -8.89 2.26 19.92
C ARG A 19 -8.73 2.62 18.45
N MET A 20 -9.82 3.00 17.80
CA MET A 20 -9.78 3.57 16.44
C MET A 20 -9.09 4.94 16.47
N THR A 21 -8.28 5.20 15.45
CA THR A 21 -7.53 6.44 15.23
C THR A 21 -8.06 7.11 13.98
N ARG A 22 -8.37 8.40 14.07
CA ARG A 22 -8.80 9.22 12.93
C ARG A 22 -7.54 9.81 12.28
N SER A 23 -7.47 9.82 10.95
CA SER A 23 -6.37 10.49 10.25
C SER A 23 -6.45 12.00 10.50
N ASP A 24 -5.33 12.61 10.87
CA ASP A 24 -5.28 14.06 11.10
C ASP A 24 -5.31 14.86 9.78
N GLU A 25 -4.84 14.25 8.68
CA GLU A 25 -4.74 14.90 7.35
C GLU A 25 -6.00 14.75 6.51
N LEU A 26 -6.70 13.61 6.65
CA LEU A 26 -7.80 13.19 5.76
C LEU A 26 -9.10 12.98 6.57
N TRP A 27 -9.39 13.96 7.43
CA TRP A 27 -10.65 14.04 8.18
C TRP A 27 -11.41 15.32 7.83
N HIS A 28 -12.19 15.26 6.76
CA HIS A 28 -12.91 16.43 6.26
C HIS A 28 -14.18 16.68 7.07
N SER A 29 -14.40 17.92 7.50
CA SER A 29 -15.61 18.31 8.24
C SER A 29 -16.87 17.95 7.48
N ASP A 30 -16.85 18.18 6.17
CA ASP A 30 -17.97 18.04 5.24
C ASP A 30 -18.00 16.67 4.54
N GLY A 31 -17.11 15.76 4.96
CA GLY A 31 -17.11 14.38 4.47
C GLY A 31 -18.45 13.69 4.78
N ASN A 32 -18.88 12.82 3.87
CA ASN A 32 -20.17 12.13 3.92
C ASN A 32 -20.05 10.60 3.88
N VAL A 33 -18.82 10.10 4.02
CA VAL A 33 -18.48 8.68 4.22
C VAL A 33 -17.23 8.58 5.09
N VAL A 34 -17.20 7.58 5.97
CA VAL A 34 -16.00 7.21 6.70
C VAL A 34 -15.47 5.90 6.14
N LEU A 35 -14.24 5.91 5.62
CA LEU A 35 -13.52 4.68 5.29
C LEU A 35 -12.76 4.23 6.54
N GLN A 36 -12.73 2.93 6.78
CA GLN A 36 -11.98 2.32 7.88
C GLN A 36 -11.15 1.17 7.34
N ALA A 37 -9.85 1.16 7.65
CA ALA A 37 -8.98 0.01 7.42
C ALA A 37 -8.15 -0.19 8.68
N GLU A 38 -8.08 -1.43 9.15
CA GLU A 38 -7.45 -1.79 10.43
C GLU A 38 -7.99 -0.93 11.59
N GLN A 39 -7.14 -0.12 12.23
CA GLN A 39 -7.53 0.81 13.30
C GLN A 39 -7.55 2.27 12.85
N THR A 40 -7.46 2.54 11.55
CA THR A 40 -7.39 3.89 11.00
C THR A 40 -8.68 4.24 10.26
N GLN A 41 -9.13 5.49 10.43
CA GLN A 41 -10.35 6.01 9.83
C GLN A 41 -10.10 7.33 9.10
N TRP A 42 -10.71 7.45 7.92
CA TRP A 42 -10.68 8.65 7.08
C TRP A 42 -12.09 9.12 6.80
N LYS A 43 -12.36 10.42 6.98
CA LYS A 43 -13.66 11.01 6.69
C LYS A 43 -13.53 11.83 5.42
N VAL A 44 -14.18 11.37 4.35
CA VAL A 44 -13.99 11.86 2.97
C VAL A 44 -15.34 11.99 2.24
N GLU A 45 -15.32 12.44 1.00
CA GLU A 45 -16.51 12.63 0.17
C GLU A 45 -16.69 11.52 -0.87
N TRP A 46 -17.89 10.93 -0.90
CA TRP A 46 -18.30 9.99 -1.94
C TRP A 46 -18.04 10.49 -3.36
N LYS A 47 -18.25 11.80 -3.61
CA LYS A 47 -18.08 12.41 -4.94
C LYS A 47 -16.65 12.20 -5.47
N VAL A 48 -15.64 12.33 -4.62
CA VAL A 48 -14.24 12.18 -5.04
C VAL A 48 -13.92 10.69 -5.27
N LEU A 49 -14.31 9.81 -4.34
CA LEU A 49 -14.14 8.37 -4.51
C LEU A 49 -14.82 7.87 -5.81
N ALA A 50 -16.06 8.26 -6.05
CA ALA A 50 -16.84 7.87 -7.22
C ALA A 50 -16.34 8.47 -8.54
N LEU A 51 -15.61 9.60 -8.48
CA LEU A 51 -14.97 10.21 -9.65
C LEU A 51 -13.82 9.32 -10.14
N TYR A 52 -13.00 8.81 -9.22
CA TYR A 52 -11.79 8.05 -9.55
C TYR A 52 -11.95 6.52 -9.51
N SER A 53 -13.03 6.01 -8.93
CA SER A 53 -13.31 4.57 -8.80
C SER A 53 -14.76 4.24 -9.19
N SER A 54 -14.90 3.31 -10.13
CA SER A 54 -16.23 2.78 -10.47
C SER A 54 -16.83 1.95 -9.33
N TYR A 55 -16.01 1.23 -8.60
CA TYR A 55 -16.42 0.45 -7.43
C TYR A 55 -17.10 1.32 -6.38
N PHE A 56 -16.46 2.44 -6.00
CA PHE A 56 -17.03 3.35 -5.01
C PHE A 56 -18.23 4.14 -5.56
N ARG A 57 -18.29 4.40 -6.88
CA ARG A 57 -19.48 4.96 -7.52
C ARG A 57 -20.69 4.02 -7.42
N ASP A 58 -20.50 2.74 -7.72
CA ASP A 58 -21.57 1.75 -7.64
C ASP A 58 -21.97 1.50 -6.18
N MET A 59 -21.01 1.52 -5.25
CA MET A 59 -21.27 1.45 -3.82
C MET A 59 -22.07 2.66 -3.31
N GLN A 60 -21.74 3.88 -3.76
CA GLN A 60 -22.48 5.09 -3.41
C GLN A 60 -23.94 5.03 -3.85
N ALA A 61 -24.23 4.42 -5.01
CA ALA A 61 -25.59 4.30 -5.55
C ALA A 61 -26.49 3.36 -4.72
N GLN A 62 -25.91 2.52 -3.85
CA GLN A 62 -26.67 1.64 -2.98
C GLN A 62 -27.21 2.39 -1.75
N PRO A 63 -28.38 2.00 -1.21
CA PRO A 63 -28.86 2.56 0.04
C PRO A 63 -27.91 2.26 1.20
N HIS A 64 -27.45 3.29 1.91
CA HIS A 64 -26.69 3.18 3.16
C HIS A 64 -27.61 3.55 4.34
N PRO A 65 -28.43 2.61 4.84
CA PRO A 65 -29.32 2.91 5.97
C PRO A 65 -28.51 3.22 7.22
N PRO A 66 -28.98 4.15 8.08
CA PRO A 66 -28.26 4.53 9.29
C PRO A 66 -27.97 3.33 10.19
N LYS A 67 -26.75 3.23 10.70
CA LYS A 67 -26.31 2.18 11.63
C LYS A 67 -25.83 2.79 12.95
N PRO A 68 -25.94 2.06 14.08
CA PRO A 68 -25.35 2.50 15.35
C PRO A 68 -23.83 2.69 15.30
N SER A 69 -23.16 2.07 14.33
CA SER A 69 -21.72 2.20 14.08
C SER A 69 -21.35 3.43 13.24
N ASP A 70 -22.32 4.19 12.75
CA ASP A 70 -22.06 5.37 11.93
C ASP A 70 -21.33 6.44 12.75
N ILE A 71 -20.38 7.11 12.10
CA ILE A 71 -19.51 8.09 12.74
C ILE A 71 -19.84 9.46 12.20
N ASP A 72 -20.15 10.39 13.11
CA ASP A 72 -20.54 11.77 12.78
C ASP A 72 -21.71 11.80 11.76
N GLY A 73 -22.64 10.84 11.87
CA GLY A 73 -23.80 10.69 10.97
C GLY A 73 -23.46 10.13 9.58
N CYS A 74 -22.22 9.68 9.36
CA CYS A 74 -21.75 9.15 8.08
C CYS A 74 -21.65 7.62 8.13
N PRO A 75 -22.01 6.92 7.04
CA PRO A 75 -21.82 5.48 6.95
C PRO A 75 -20.32 5.14 7.04
N VAL A 76 -20.02 4.09 7.80
CA VAL A 76 -18.66 3.52 7.89
C VAL A 76 -18.53 2.36 6.91
N ILE A 77 -17.55 2.46 6.00
CA ILE A 77 -17.18 1.42 5.04
C ILE A 77 -15.86 0.80 5.50
N GLU A 78 -15.93 -0.45 5.95
CA GLU A 78 -14.75 -1.22 6.36
C GLU A 78 -14.07 -1.84 5.12
N LEU A 79 -12.79 -1.51 4.94
CA LEU A 79 -11.91 -2.05 3.92
C LEU A 79 -11.01 -3.09 4.57
N SER A 80 -10.76 -4.19 3.85
CA SER A 80 -9.93 -5.29 4.33
C SER A 80 -8.44 -5.11 3.99
N ASP A 81 -8.04 -3.90 3.63
CA ASP A 81 -6.69 -3.59 3.16
C ASP A 81 -5.81 -3.04 4.27
N ASP A 82 -4.52 -2.94 3.99
CA ASP A 82 -3.55 -2.29 4.85
C ASP A 82 -3.89 -0.79 4.98
N ALA A 83 -3.78 -0.25 6.20
CA ALA A 83 -4.16 1.13 6.44
C ALA A 83 -3.28 2.14 5.70
N GLN A 84 -1.98 1.85 5.53
CA GLN A 84 -1.06 2.73 4.82
C GLN A 84 -1.34 2.72 3.31
N ASP A 85 -1.66 1.57 2.72
CA ASP A 85 -2.06 1.50 1.31
C ASP A 85 -3.30 2.37 1.02
N VAL A 86 -4.29 2.34 1.92
CA VAL A 86 -5.51 3.16 1.79
C VAL A 86 -5.18 4.64 1.95
N GLU A 87 -4.38 4.99 2.96
CA GLU A 87 -3.90 6.37 3.18
C GLU A 87 -3.19 6.92 1.93
N ASP A 88 -2.25 6.16 1.35
CA ASP A 88 -1.47 6.57 0.17
C ASP A 88 -2.37 6.81 -1.05
N VAL A 89 -3.36 5.94 -1.28
CA VAL A 89 -4.35 6.14 -2.34
C VAL A 89 -5.19 7.38 -2.08
N LEU A 90 -5.68 7.58 -0.85
CA LEU A 90 -6.47 8.76 -0.51
C LEU A 90 -5.66 10.05 -0.66
N LYS A 91 -4.40 10.08 -0.21
CA LYS A 91 -3.50 11.21 -0.44
C LYS A 91 -3.35 11.51 -1.94
N ALA A 92 -3.23 10.49 -2.78
CA ALA A 92 -3.15 10.67 -4.23
C ALA A 92 -4.43 11.28 -4.85
N LEU A 93 -5.61 11.02 -4.27
CA LEU A 93 -6.88 11.59 -4.74
C LEU A 93 -7.11 13.03 -4.26
N TYR A 94 -6.63 13.35 -3.05
CA TYR A 94 -6.96 14.59 -2.36
C TYR A 94 -5.85 15.63 -2.34
N ILE A 95 -4.60 15.22 -2.51
CA ILE A 95 -3.42 16.07 -2.43
C ILE A 95 -2.73 16.03 -3.80
N PRO A 96 -2.99 17.00 -4.70
CA PRO A 96 -2.42 16.99 -6.05
C PRO A 96 -0.90 16.91 -6.08
N ALA A 97 -0.22 17.49 -5.09
CA ALA A 97 1.22 17.42 -4.96
C ALA A 97 1.73 15.97 -4.81
N PHE A 98 1.01 15.13 -4.05
CA PHE A 98 1.43 13.77 -3.74
C PHE A 98 1.53 12.88 -4.98
N HIS A 99 0.55 12.94 -5.88
CA HIS A 99 0.57 12.15 -7.13
C HIS A 99 1.54 12.73 -8.18
N CYS A 100 1.79 14.04 -8.16
CA CYS A 100 2.63 14.73 -9.14
C CYS A 100 4.13 14.63 -8.84
N GLU A 101 4.53 14.04 -7.71
CA GLU A 101 5.94 13.85 -7.40
C GLU A 101 6.65 13.03 -8.49
N PRO A 102 7.83 13.49 -8.97
CA PRO A 102 8.56 12.78 -10.01
C PRO A 102 9.02 11.41 -9.50
N LYS A 103 9.45 11.33 -8.24
CA LYS A 103 9.82 10.08 -7.55
C LYS A 103 8.75 9.72 -6.53
N LEU A 104 8.31 8.46 -6.53
CA LEU A 104 7.44 7.93 -5.49
C LEU A 104 8.13 6.81 -4.72
N PRO A 105 7.85 6.65 -3.42
CA PRO A 105 8.22 5.46 -2.69
C PRO A 105 7.59 4.22 -3.36
N LEU A 106 8.35 3.13 -3.45
CA LEU A 106 7.84 1.88 -4.02
C LEU A 106 6.58 1.35 -3.31
N PRO A 107 6.43 1.47 -1.96
CA PRO A 107 5.19 1.10 -1.28
C PRO A 107 3.95 1.83 -1.82
N VAL A 108 4.05 3.13 -2.11
CA VAL A 108 2.96 3.93 -2.69
C VAL A 108 2.57 3.38 -4.06
N VAL A 109 3.55 3.06 -4.90
CA VAL A 109 3.30 2.48 -6.24
C VAL A 109 2.65 1.08 -6.11
N ARG A 110 3.06 0.29 -5.12
CA ARG A 110 2.44 -1.01 -4.81
C ARG A 110 0.99 -0.84 -4.36
N ALA A 111 0.69 0.14 -3.52
CA ALA A 111 -0.67 0.49 -3.10
C ALA A 111 -1.55 0.85 -4.30
N PHE A 112 -1.05 1.69 -5.21
CA PHE A 112 -1.76 2.09 -6.43
C PHE A 112 -2.11 0.89 -7.32
N ILE A 113 -1.21 -0.09 -7.43
CA ILE A 113 -1.48 -1.30 -8.22
C ILE A 113 -2.53 -2.19 -7.52
N ARG A 114 -2.34 -2.47 -6.23
CA ARG A 114 -3.22 -3.37 -5.45
C ARG A 114 -4.64 -2.81 -5.35
N LEU A 115 -4.77 -1.59 -4.84
CA LEU A 115 -6.08 -0.95 -4.65
C LEU A 115 -6.67 -0.46 -5.98
N GLY A 116 -5.83 -0.07 -6.94
CA GLY A 116 -6.29 0.28 -8.28
C GLY A 116 -6.95 -0.89 -9.01
N ARG A 117 -6.47 -2.12 -8.80
CA ARG A 117 -7.14 -3.33 -9.32
C ARG A 117 -8.38 -3.69 -8.50
N LYS A 118 -8.28 -3.67 -7.17
CA LYS A 118 -9.36 -4.10 -6.28
C LYS A 118 -10.58 -3.18 -6.32
N TYR A 119 -10.34 -1.87 -6.35
CA TYR A 119 -11.35 -0.83 -6.30
C TYR A 119 -11.47 -0.04 -7.60
N ASP A 120 -10.88 -0.52 -8.69
CA ASP A 120 -10.96 0.09 -10.02
C ASP A 120 -10.53 1.58 -10.07
N PHE A 121 -9.47 1.95 -9.35
CA PHE A 121 -8.80 3.25 -9.52
C PHE A 121 -7.89 3.23 -10.75
N LYS A 122 -8.50 3.29 -11.94
CA LYS A 122 -7.81 3.09 -13.23
C LYS A 122 -6.65 4.05 -13.47
N ASP A 123 -6.81 5.32 -13.11
CA ASP A 123 -5.77 6.33 -13.35
C ASP A 123 -4.55 6.10 -12.45
N LEU A 124 -4.74 5.72 -11.18
CA LEU A 124 -3.65 5.36 -10.28
C LEU A 124 -2.95 4.08 -10.74
N LEU A 125 -3.71 3.06 -11.13
CA LEU A 125 -3.14 1.82 -11.69
C LEU A 125 -2.31 2.11 -12.95
N LYS A 126 -2.84 2.93 -13.87
CA LYS A 126 -2.14 3.33 -15.09
C LYS A 126 -0.89 4.14 -14.77
N SER A 127 -0.96 5.07 -13.83
CA SER A 127 0.18 5.88 -13.36
C SER A 127 1.31 4.98 -12.84
N ALA A 128 0.98 4.03 -11.96
CA ALA A 128 1.93 3.08 -11.41
C ALA A 128 2.58 2.18 -12.47
N VAL A 129 1.79 1.60 -13.38
CA VAL A 129 2.33 0.75 -14.46
C VAL A 129 3.21 1.57 -15.40
N THR A 130 2.81 2.80 -15.74
CA THR A 130 3.61 3.68 -16.61
C THR A 130 4.96 4.00 -15.97
N ARG A 131 4.99 4.28 -14.67
CA ARG A 131 6.24 4.51 -13.92
C ARG A 131 7.18 3.31 -14.02
N ILE A 132 6.71 2.10 -13.75
CA ILE A 132 7.52 0.87 -13.87
C ILE A 132 8.05 0.70 -15.29
N MET A 133 7.19 0.81 -16.30
CA MET A 133 7.58 0.60 -17.70
C MET A 133 8.55 1.66 -18.22
N SER A 134 8.48 2.90 -17.71
CA SER A 134 9.41 3.97 -18.09
C SER A 134 10.85 3.74 -17.60
N GLU A 135 11.02 2.93 -16.56
CA GLU A 135 12.32 2.56 -15.99
C GLU A 135 12.87 1.24 -16.54
N ALA A 136 12.03 0.50 -17.27
CA ALA A 136 12.32 -0.81 -17.82
C ALA A 136 11.98 -0.84 -19.32
N PRO A 137 12.75 -0.10 -20.15
CA PRO A 137 12.55 -0.09 -21.58
C PRO A 137 12.65 -1.50 -22.18
N THR A 138 11.95 -1.70 -23.29
CA THR A 138 11.80 -3.03 -23.91
C THR A 138 12.76 -3.27 -25.07
N THR A 139 13.47 -2.23 -25.50
CA THR A 139 14.47 -2.28 -26.56
C THR A 139 15.84 -1.86 -26.04
N LEU A 140 16.90 -2.37 -26.67
CA LEU A 140 18.26 -2.02 -26.29
C LEU A 140 18.57 -0.56 -26.60
N GLU A 141 18.01 -0.02 -27.69
CA GLU A 141 18.17 1.37 -28.10
C GLU A 141 17.59 2.35 -27.08
N GLU A 142 16.40 2.07 -26.55
CA GLU A 142 15.79 2.85 -25.46
C GLU A 142 16.61 2.75 -24.17
N TYR A 143 17.12 1.56 -23.87
CA TYR A 143 17.98 1.33 -22.71
C TYR A 143 19.29 2.12 -22.82
N ASP A 144 19.97 2.05 -23.96
CA ASP A 144 21.22 2.78 -24.22
C ASP A 144 21.02 4.30 -24.16
N ALA A 145 19.84 4.78 -24.59
CA ALA A 145 19.46 6.19 -24.47
C ALA A 145 19.32 6.67 -23.02
N LEU A 146 19.20 5.76 -22.03
CA LEU A 146 19.27 6.12 -20.62
C LEU A 146 20.69 6.52 -20.18
N ASN A 147 21.71 6.30 -21.03
CA ASN A 147 23.09 6.77 -20.91
C ASN A 147 23.77 6.40 -19.59
N GLY A 148 23.78 5.10 -19.26
CA GLY A 148 24.48 4.56 -18.08
C GLY A 148 23.88 4.97 -16.73
N ARG A 149 22.65 5.50 -16.71
CA ARG A 149 21.96 5.82 -15.46
C ARG A 149 21.58 4.54 -14.72
N ILE A 150 22.27 4.31 -13.62
CA ILE A 150 21.94 3.28 -12.64
C ILE A 150 20.67 3.66 -11.86
N GLU A 151 20.44 4.96 -11.67
CA GLU A 151 19.37 5.51 -10.82
C GLU A 151 17.98 5.39 -11.47
N PHE A 152 16.97 5.10 -10.66
CA PHE A 152 15.57 5.14 -11.07
C PHE A 152 15.03 6.58 -10.97
N LYS A 153 14.39 7.09 -12.03
CA LYS A 153 13.86 8.47 -12.03
C LYS A 153 12.48 8.58 -11.41
N SER A 154 11.73 7.49 -11.45
CA SER A 154 10.33 7.42 -11.02
C SER A 154 10.15 6.92 -9.59
N PHE A 155 11.24 6.45 -8.97
CA PHE A 155 11.23 5.83 -7.65
C PHE A 155 12.25 6.49 -6.72
N GLU A 156 11.92 6.55 -5.44
CA GLU A 156 12.91 6.86 -4.40
C GLU A 156 13.92 5.71 -4.28
N ASP A 157 15.21 6.05 -4.23
CA ASP A 157 16.27 5.06 -4.22
C ASP A 157 16.46 4.43 -2.84
N PHE A 158 16.56 3.10 -2.79
CA PHE A 158 16.95 2.34 -1.61
C PHE A 158 17.62 1.03 -2.02
N ASN A 159 18.35 0.41 -1.08
CA ASN A 159 19.02 -0.86 -1.33
C ASN A 159 18.01 -1.98 -1.59
N GLY A 160 18.06 -2.60 -2.77
CA GLY A 160 17.18 -3.71 -3.15
C GLY A 160 15.99 -3.31 -4.02
N LEU A 161 15.89 -2.04 -4.41
CA LEU A 161 14.83 -1.52 -5.29
C LEU A 161 14.67 -2.35 -6.57
N GLU A 162 15.75 -2.81 -7.20
CA GLU A 162 15.66 -3.63 -8.42
C GLU A 162 14.96 -4.97 -8.16
N LEU A 163 15.26 -5.61 -7.03
CA LEU A 163 14.68 -6.91 -6.67
C LEU A 163 13.19 -6.76 -6.35
N ASP A 164 12.83 -5.68 -5.64
CA ASP A 164 11.44 -5.40 -5.34
C ASP A 164 10.66 -5.01 -6.60
N LEU A 165 11.27 -4.30 -7.56
CA LEU A 165 10.67 -4.01 -8.86
C LEU A 165 10.49 -5.28 -9.72
N ILE A 166 11.46 -6.20 -9.71
CA ILE A 166 11.32 -7.51 -10.37
C ILE A 166 10.14 -8.28 -9.78
N THR A 167 10.05 -8.34 -8.44
CA THR A 167 8.97 -9.02 -7.73
C THR A 167 7.63 -8.38 -8.08
N LEU A 168 7.53 -7.06 -7.97
CA LEU A 168 6.33 -6.30 -8.28
C LEU A 168 5.89 -6.49 -9.75
N ALA A 169 6.83 -6.44 -10.69
CA ALA A 169 6.55 -6.64 -12.10
C ALA A 169 6.08 -8.07 -12.39
N SER A 170 6.70 -9.08 -11.78
CA SER A 170 6.33 -10.49 -11.91
C SER A 170 4.93 -10.75 -11.37
N GLU A 171 4.63 -10.31 -10.14
CA GLU A 171 3.33 -10.45 -9.49
C GLU A 171 2.18 -9.79 -10.30
N ASN A 172 2.52 -8.76 -11.08
CA ASN A 172 1.54 -7.98 -11.82
C ASN A 172 1.50 -8.26 -13.32
N ASN A 173 2.19 -9.31 -13.79
CA ASN A 173 2.29 -9.71 -15.20
C ASN A 173 2.86 -8.61 -16.12
N LEU A 174 3.77 -7.77 -15.61
CA LEU A 174 4.50 -6.78 -16.39
C LEU A 174 5.74 -7.41 -17.04
N LEU A 175 5.52 -8.50 -17.78
CA LEU A 175 6.60 -9.37 -18.28
C LEU A 175 7.61 -8.63 -19.18
N ALA A 176 7.14 -7.61 -19.90
CA ALA A 176 7.99 -6.78 -20.77
C ALA A 176 9.06 -5.99 -19.99
N ALA A 177 8.83 -5.67 -18.72
CA ALA A 177 9.82 -4.98 -17.88
C ALA A 177 10.94 -5.91 -17.36
N LEU A 178 10.65 -7.21 -17.25
CA LEU A 178 11.53 -8.16 -16.54
C LEU A 178 12.94 -8.27 -17.15
N PRO A 179 13.14 -8.38 -18.49
CA PRO A 179 14.48 -8.50 -19.05
C PRO A 179 15.40 -7.34 -18.66
N CYS A 180 14.91 -6.10 -18.77
CA CYS A 180 15.67 -4.91 -18.38
C CYS A 180 15.95 -4.88 -16.87
N LEU A 181 14.95 -5.18 -16.04
CA LEU A 181 15.13 -5.18 -14.58
C LEU A 181 16.13 -6.24 -14.10
N TYR A 182 16.08 -7.46 -14.66
CA TYR A 182 17.08 -8.49 -14.37
C TYR A 182 18.49 -8.07 -14.81
N TYR A 183 18.62 -7.49 -16.00
CA TYR A 183 19.90 -7.00 -16.49
C TYR A 183 20.49 -5.92 -15.58
N ARG A 184 19.68 -4.93 -15.16
CA ARG A 184 20.08 -3.89 -14.19
C ARG A 184 20.49 -4.50 -12.84
N ALA A 185 19.75 -5.48 -12.34
CA ALA A 185 20.10 -6.18 -11.10
C ALA A 185 21.47 -6.88 -11.21
N VAL A 186 21.76 -7.55 -12.32
CA VAL A 186 23.07 -8.20 -12.54
C VAL A 186 24.21 -7.19 -12.66
N GLN A 187 23.98 -6.02 -13.24
CA GLN A 187 25.01 -4.98 -13.32
C GLN A 187 25.37 -4.39 -11.96
N LEU A 188 24.37 -4.24 -11.08
CA LEU A 188 24.55 -3.67 -9.74
C LEU A 188 25.09 -4.68 -8.74
N TRP A 189 24.57 -5.90 -8.81
CA TRP A 189 24.84 -6.98 -7.85
C TRP A 189 25.72 -8.09 -8.45
N GLY A 190 26.35 -7.84 -9.60
CA GLY A 190 27.30 -8.75 -10.24
C GLY A 190 28.50 -9.07 -9.35
N PRO A 191 29.37 -10.01 -9.74
CA PRO A 191 30.37 -10.62 -8.85
C PRO A 191 31.52 -9.65 -8.49
N ARG A 192 31.22 -8.65 -7.67
CA ARG A 192 32.14 -8.04 -6.73
C ARG A 192 31.91 -8.83 -5.44
N THR A 193 32.93 -9.57 -5.02
CA THR A 193 32.95 -10.58 -3.94
C THR A 193 32.56 -10.08 -2.54
N GLU A 194 31.97 -8.89 -2.40
CA GLU A 194 31.72 -8.22 -1.13
C GLU A 194 30.22 -8.06 -0.78
N HIS A 195 29.29 -8.30 -1.71
CA HIS A 195 27.85 -8.03 -1.49
C HIS A 195 26.97 -9.23 -1.17
N LEU A 196 27.46 -10.48 -1.29
CA LEU A 196 26.66 -11.68 -1.04
C LEU A 196 26.20 -11.81 0.43
N SER A 197 26.91 -11.19 1.38
CA SER A 197 26.52 -11.18 2.80
C SER A 197 25.30 -10.28 3.09
N LEU A 198 25.08 -9.24 2.29
CA LEU A 198 23.96 -8.30 2.45
C LEU A 198 22.65 -8.87 1.88
N CYS A 199 22.69 -9.53 0.72
CA CYS A 199 21.51 -10.16 0.13
C CYS A 199 20.99 -11.33 0.97
N LEU A 200 21.89 -12.18 1.48
CA LEU A 200 21.50 -13.28 2.37
C LEU A 200 21.04 -12.75 3.74
N GLY A 201 21.56 -11.61 4.21
CA GLY A 201 21.12 -10.97 5.46
C GLY A 201 19.65 -10.52 5.42
N SER A 202 19.22 -9.84 4.37
CA SER A 202 17.84 -9.35 4.24
C SER A 202 16.84 -10.46 3.90
N ILE A 203 17.21 -11.38 2.99
CA ILE A 203 16.35 -12.53 2.64
C ILE A 203 16.21 -13.48 3.84
N CYS A 204 17.26 -13.70 4.65
CA CYS A 204 17.15 -14.49 5.87
C CYS A 204 16.44 -13.75 7.01
N ALA A 205 16.50 -12.43 7.10
CA ALA A 205 15.77 -11.67 8.12
C ALA A 205 14.25 -11.77 7.93
N ASP A 206 13.77 -11.72 6.68
CA ASP A 206 12.35 -11.91 6.38
C ASP A 206 11.91 -13.37 6.50
N ALA A 207 12.74 -14.34 6.07
CA ALA A 207 12.45 -15.76 6.27
C ALA A 207 12.44 -16.17 7.76
N SER A 208 13.26 -15.54 8.60
CA SER A 208 13.32 -15.83 10.05
C SER A 208 12.18 -15.16 10.84
N LYS A 209 11.55 -14.12 10.30
CA LYS A 209 10.28 -13.58 10.81
C LYS A 209 9.11 -14.53 10.54
N VAL A 210 9.04 -15.08 9.33
CA VAL A 210 7.97 -16.03 8.94
C VAL A 210 8.08 -17.38 9.67
N ALA A 211 9.29 -17.82 10.01
CA ALA A 211 9.51 -19.08 10.73
C ALA A 211 9.28 -19.01 12.26
N LYS A 212 9.06 -17.82 12.84
CA LYS A 212 8.76 -17.66 14.27
C LYS A 212 7.26 -17.67 14.60
N ASP A 213 6.41 -17.66 13.58
CA ASP A 213 4.96 -17.70 13.70
C ASP A 213 4.35 -19.08 13.37
N PHE A 214 5.17 -20.15 13.42
CA PHE A 214 4.76 -21.55 13.39
C PHE A 214 5.28 -22.32 14.62
#